data_AF-A0AA43JPX2-F1
#
_entry.id   AF-A0AA43JPX2-F1
#
_cell.length_a   1.000
_cell.length_b   1.000
_cell.length_c   1.000
_cell.angle_alpha   90.00
_cell.angle_beta   90.00
_cell.angle_gamma   90.00
#
_symmetry.space_group_name_H-M   'P 1'
#
loop_
_entity.id
_entity.type
_entity.pdbx_description
1 polymer ?
#
loop_
_entity_poly.entity_id
_entity_poly.type
_entity_poly.pdbx_seq_one_letter_code
_entity_poly.pdbx_strand_id
1 'polypeptide(L)'
;MSLRDYQRHLKTIKQYGWACHSVSSSADEPGPNWVYTIGVEAFGQPELIIVGMPDTQAATMLNDVCRRPPNNKHISTPRESGNR
;
A
#
# COMPACT_ATOMS: atom_id res chain seq x y z
N MET A 1 12.48 -3.79 -9.70
CA MET A 1 12.94 -3.79 -8.29
C MET A 1 14.37 -4.31 -8.22
N SER A 2 15.30 -3.57 -7.58
CA SER A 2 16.71 -4.00 -7.49
C SER A 2 16.93 -5.02 -6.37
N LEU A 3 18.05 -5.76 -6.41
CA LEU A 3 18.44 -6.66 -5.31
C LEU A 3 18.57 -5.92 -3.97
N ARG A 4 18.97 -4.64 -3.99
CA ARG A 4 19.07 -3.80 -2.79
C ARG A 4 17.69 -3.52 -2.19
N ASP A 5 16.70 -3.22 -3.03
CA ASP A 5 15.31 -3.00 -2.59
C ASP A 5 14.72 -4.28 -1.99
N TYR A 6 14.97 -5.42 -2.64
CA TYR A 6 14.58 -6.73 -2.13
C TYR A 6 15.16 -7.00 -0.73
N GLN A 7 16.47 -6.83 -0.56
CA GLN A 7 17.13 -7.02 0.75
C GLN A 7 16.60 -6.05 1.81
N ARG A 8 16.29 -4.81 1.42
CA ARG A 8 15.68 -3.82 2.32
C ARG A 8 14.31 -4.28 2.79
N HIS A 9 13.44 -4.72 1.87
CA HIS A 9 12.12 -5.22 2.24
C HIS A 9 12.20 -6.43 3.17
N LEU A 10 13.09 -7.39 2.90
CA LEU A 10 13.27 -8.55 3.80
C LEU A 10 13.67 -8.13 5.22
N LYS A 11 14.56 -7.14 5.36
CA LYS A 11 14.94 -6.61 6.67
C LYS A 11 13.76 -5.92 7.36
N THR A 12 13.01 -5.10 6.63
CA THR A 12 11.81 -4.41 7.16
C THR A 12 10.74 -5.41 7.60
N ILE A 13 10.43 -6.40 6.76
CA ILE A 13 9.47 -7.48 7.06
C ILE A 13 9.91 -8.27 8.29
N LYS A 14 11.20 -8.66 8.37
CA LYS A 14 11.72 -9.37 9.54
C LYS A 14 11.60 -8.56 10.83
N GLN A 15 11.69 -7.23 10.76
CA GLN A 15 11.65 -6.35 11.93
C GLN A 15 10.23 -5.95 12.34
N TYR A 16 9.34 -5.70 11.36
CA TYR A 16 8.04 -5.06 11.60
C TYR A 16 6.84 -5.90 11.14
N GLY A 17 7.08 -7.05 10.49
CA GLY A 17 6.05 -7.93 9.96
C GLY A 17 5.76 -7.71 8.48
N TRP A 18 5.67 -6.46 8.03
CA TRP A 18 5.44 -6.11 6.62
C TRP A 18 6.28 -4.91 6.18
N ALA A 19 6.29 -4.62 4.88
CA ALA A 19 6.91 -3.43 4.30
C ALA A 19 5.92 -2.68 3.38
N CYS A 20 6.16 -1.38 3.19
CA CYS A 20 5.52 -0.58 2.13
C CYS A 20 6.55 -0.29 1.05
N HIS A 21 6.22 -0.56 -0.22
CA HIS A 21 7.05 -0.23 -1.38
C HIS A 21 6.40 0.86 -2.20
N SER A 22 7.15 1.92 -2.52
CA SER A 22 6.70 2.98 -3.41
C SER A 22 7.25 2.77 -4.81
N VAL A 23 6.39 2.99 -5.79
CA VAL A 23 6.72 3.12 -7.21
C VAL A 23 6.36 4.53 -7.63
N SER A 24 7.39 5.36 -7.77
CA SER A 24 7.24 6.75 -8.19
C SER A 24 7.32 6.84 -9.71
N SER A 25 6.50 7.71 -10.29
CA SER A 25 6.58 8.06 -11.70
C SER A 25 7.90 8.77 -12.03
N SER A 26 8.32 8.66 -13.28
CA SER A 26 9.51 9.34 -13.79
C SER A 26 9.16 10.12 -15.06
N ALA A 27 10.09 10.94 -15.56
CA ALA A 27 9.91 11.64 -16.83
C ALA A 27 9.77 10.66 -18.00
N ASP A 28 10.48 9.52 -17.95
CA ASP A 28 10.47 8.50 -19.01
C ASP A 28 9.27 7.55 -18.89
N GLU A 29 8.69 7.44 -17.70
CA GLU A 29 7.52 6.60 -17.41
C GLU A 29 6.50 7.41 -16.58
N PRO A 30 5.71 8.27 -17.24
CA PRO A 30 4.74 9.13 -16.57
C PRO A 30 3.53 8.31 -16.10
N GLY A 31 3.00 8.67 -14.93
CA GLY A 31 1.84 8.00 -14.34
C GLY A 31 1.59 8.47 -12.91
N PRO A 32 0.53 7.99 -12.26
CA PRO A 32 0.35 8.23 -10.83
C PRO A 32 1.41 7.46 -10.03
N ASN A 33 1.93 8.06 -8.96
CA ASN A 33 2.67 7.31 -7.96
C ASN A 33 1.76 6.30 -7.27
N TRP A 34 2.33 5.18 -6.84
CA TRP A 34 1.59 4.19 -6.07
C TRP A 34 2.47 3.53 -5.02
N VAL A 35 1.84 3.18 -3.90
CA VAL A 35 2.49 2.49 -2.78
C VAL A 35 1.68 1.25 -2.47
N TYR A 36 2.34 0.12 -2.26
CA TYR A 36 1.69 -1.13 -1.91
C TYR A 36 2.40 -1.84 -0.74
N THR A 37 1.65 -2.70 -0.05
CA THR A 37 2.16 -3.51 1.06
C THR A 37 2.80 -4.81 0.57
N ILE A 38 3.74 -5.34 1.37
CA ILE A 38 4.38 -6.64 1.14
C ILE A 38 4.45 -7.39 2.47
N GLY A 39 3.86 -8.58 2.53
CA GLY A 39 3.94 -9.51 3.67
C GLY A 39 2.80 -9.34 4.68
N VAL A 40 1.81 -8.50 4.39
CA VAL A 40 0.65 -8.28 5.27
C VAL A 40 -0.26 -9.51 5.34
N GLU A 41 -0.29 -10.32 4.26
CA GLU A 41 -1.05 -11.57 4.19
C GLU A 41 -0.74 -12.54 5.33
N ALA A 42 0.52 -12.58 5.79
CA ALA A 42 0.94 -13.44 6.90
C ALA A 42 0.20 -13.12 8.23
N PHE A 43 -0.46 -11.96 8.31
CA PHE A 43 -1.26 -11.51 9.45
C PHE A 43 -2.78 -11.65 9.20
N GLY A 44 -3.20 -12.35 8.14
CA GLY A 44 -4.61 -12.55 7.80
C GLY A 44 -5.30 -11.30 7.24
N GLN A 45 -4.51 -10.37 6.69
CA GLN A 45 -4.97 -9.12 6.09
C GLN A 45 -4.65 -9.10 4.59
N PRO A 46 -5.48 -8.48 3.74
CA PRO A 46 -5.17 -8.39 2.31
C PRO A 46 -3.98 -7.47 2.07
N GLU A 47 -3.26 -7.70 0.97
CA GLU A 47 -2.32 -6.71 0.43
C GLU A 47 -3.10 -5.53 -0.14
N LEU A 48 -2.61 -4.31 0.12
CA LEU A 48 -3.27 -3.06 -0.22
C LEU A 48 -2.37 -2.19 -1.09
N ILE A 49 -2.99 -1.40 -1.96
CA ILE A 49 -2.35 -0.41 -2.81
C ILE A 49 -3.08 0.92 -2.71
N ILE A 50 -2.32 2.01 -2.65
CA ILE A 50 -2.83 3.38 -2.81
C ILE A 50 -2.18 3.97 -4.06
N VAL A 51 -3.00 4.56 -4.92
CA VAL A 51 -2.59 5.16 -6.20
C VAL A 51 -2.95 6.64 -6.19
N GLY A 52 -2.07 7.49 -6.73
CA GLY A 52 -2.34 8.93 -6.90
C GLY A 52 -2.19 9.77 -5.63
N MET A 53 -1.45 9.27 -4.64
CA MET A 53 -1.19 9.95 -3.36
C MET A 53 0.33 10.11 -3.15
N PRO A 54 0.80 11.19 -2.48
CA PRO A 54 2.21 11.29 -2.10
C PRO A 54 2.68 10.08 -1.28
N ASP A 55 3.86 9.56 -1.62
CA ASP A 55 4.37 8.27 -1.13
C ASP A 55 4.37 8.15 0.40
N THR A 56 4.73 9.24 1.10
CA THR A 56 4.77 9.28 2.57
C THR A 56 3.38 9.21 3.20
N GLN A 57 2.39 9.88 2.58
CA GLN A 57 1.00 9.85 3.03
C GLN A 57 0.39 8.47 2.78
N ALA A 58 0.63 7.90 1.59
CA ALA A 58 0.18 6.57 1.24
C ALA A 58 0.77 5.50 2.18
N ALA A 59 2.07 5.53 2.45
CA ALA A 59 2.72 4.62 3.38
C ALA A 59 2.19 4.76 4.82
N THR A 60 1.90 5.98 5.27
CA THR A 60 1.30 6.22 6.59
C THR A 60 -0.09 5.57 6.66
N MET A 61 -0.93 5.84 5.66
CA MET A 61 -2.30 5.33 5.59
C MET A 61 -2.33 3.80 5.50
N LEU A 62 -1.46 3.19 4.69
CA LEU A 62 -1.32 1.74 4.60
C LEU A 62 -0.95 1.12 5.95
N ASN A 63 0.04 1.68 6.65
CA ASN A 63 0.42 1.19 7.97
C ASN A 63 -0.74 1.29 8.98
N ASP A 64 -1.51 2.37 8.94
CA ASP A 64 -2.67 2.54 9.83
C ASP A 64 -3.79 1.54 9.54
N VAL A 65 -4.02 1.22 8.27
CA VAL A 65 -5.02 0.21 7.87
C VAL A 65 -4.54 -1.20 8.23
N CYS A 66 -3.30 -1.56 7.93
CA CYS A 66 -2.75 -2.90 8.20
C CYS A 66 -2.64 -3.23 9.69
N ARG A 67 -2.48 -2.22 10.55
CA ARG A 67 -2.48 -2.39 12.02
C ARG A 67 -3.84 -2.73 12.61
N ARG A 68 -4.93 -2.45 11.89
CA ARG A 68 -6.26 -2.77 12.40
C ARG A 68 -6.47 -4.28 12.34
N PRO A 69 -7.19 -4.89 13.30
CA PRO A 69 -7.59 -6.28 13.17
C PRO A 69 -8.52 -6.46 11.96
N PRO A 70 -8.55 -7.65 11.34
CA PRO A 70 -9.38 -7.90 10.17
C PRO A 70 -10.84 -7.70 10.56
N ASN A 71 -11.44 -6.64 10.04
CA ASN A 71 -12.82 -6.29 10.31
C ASN A 71 -13.57 -6.47 8.99
N ASN A 72 -14.25 -7.60 8.86
CA ASN A 72 -14.83 -8.09 7.60
C ASN A 72 -16.09 -7.32 7.15
N LYS A 73 -16.18 -6.03 7.44
CA LYS A 73 -17.30 -5.18 7.02
C LYS A 73 -16.91 -4.55 5.69
N HIS A 74 -17.50 -5.07 4.61
CA HIS A 74 -17.45 -4.45 3.30
C HIS A 74 -18.03 -3.03 3.39
N ILE A 75 -17.17 -2.01 3.39
CA ILE A 75 -17.60 -0.61 3.29
C ILE A 75 -17.64 -0.28 1.79
N SER A 76 -18.74 -0.61 1.15
CA SER A 76 -19.08 -0.01 -0.14
C SER A 76 -19.51 1.42 0.13
N THR A 77 -18.76 2.41 -0.35
CA THR A 77 -19.32 3.75 -0.51
C THR A 77 -20.45 3.66 -1.55
N PRO A 78 -21.62 4.31 -1.33
CA PRO A 78 -22.59 4.47 -2.39
C PRO A 78 -21.89 5.19 -3.54
N ARG A 79 -21.91 4.60 -4.75
CA ARG A 79 -21.54 5.34 -5.96
C ARG A 79 -22.34 6.64 -5.94
N GLU A 80 -21.67 7.79 -6.01
CA GLU A 80 -22.36 9.05 -6.22
C GLU A 80 -23.24 8.90 -7.45
N SER A 81 -24.55 9.08 -7.24
CA SER A 81 -25.50 9.15 -8.34
C SER A 81 -25.14 10.41 -9.10
N GLY A 82 -24.51 10.23 -10.27
CA GLY A 82 -24.25 11.32 -11.19
C GLY A 82 -25.56 12.05 -11.46
N ASN A 83 -25.62 13.31 -11.02
CA ASN A 83 -26.75 14.17 -11.32
C ASN A 83 -26.60 14.61 -12.79
N ARG A 84 -27.69 14.42 -13.52
CA ARG A 84 -27.83 14.71 -14.96
C ARG A 84 -27.82 16.22 -15.22
#